data_AF-A0A2T0G3B0-F1
#
_entry.id   AF-A0A2T0G3B0-F1
#
_cell.length_a   1.000
_cell.length_b   1.000
_cell.length_c   1.000
_cell.angle_alpha   90.00
_cell.angle_beta   90.00
_cell.angle_gamma   90.00
#
_symmetry.space_group_name_H-M   'P 1'
#
loop_
_entity.id
_entity.type
_entity.pdbx_description
1 polymer ?
#
loop_
_entity_poly.entity_id
_entity_poly.type
_entity_poly.pdbx_seq_one_letter_code
_entity_poly.pdbx_strand_id
1 'polypeptide(L)'
;MKILIPTAKEMNLNLKPHGKCFLSEQTKTIVASLSQYSIEELAHFYHIGLERAEEEYVHFQQLKNGEALTYPALHLFDGLMYRNIKRSDLTEKKSRYVDKHLFITSSLYGVMPAMALISPYRLEFLVKCTISGKSLKNYWRNDYDAAISDEEMILSLLSSEFETVFSKSVRDKMLRFKFLEDREGSLKVHSTISKKARGQFLTALIESQVRSKEEIKQLQFAGFAFREDLSTINTYVFVKE
;
A
#
# COMPACT_ATOMS: atom_id res chain seq x y z
N MET A 1 17.17 -2.41 1.13
CA MET A 1 16.00 -2.48 2.03
C MET A 1 14.83 -1.77 1.38
N LYS A 2 13.69 -2.46 1.29
CA LYS A 2 12.40 -1.90 0.87
C LYS A 2 11.36 -1.98 1.98
N ILE A 3 10.54 -0.94 2.08
CA ILE A 3 9.39 -0.83 2.98
C ILE A 3 8.14 -0.87 2.10
N LEU A 4 7.27 -1.85 2.32
CA LEU A 4 6.07 -2.07 1.53
C LEU A 4 4.83 -1.61 2.30
N ILE A 5 4.04 -0.72 1.68
CA ILE A 5 2.73 -0.30 2.19
C ILE A 5 1.61 -0.59 1.18
N PRO A 6 0.40 -0.92 1.63
CA PRO A 6 -0.71 -1.19 0.73
C PRO A 6 -1.33 0.11 0.22
N THR A 7 -2.08 0.06 -0.88
CA THR A 7 -2.92 1.20 -1.30
C THR A 7 -4.07 1.46 -0.33
N ALA A 8 -4.74 2.60 -0.50
CA ALA A 8 -6.00 2.91 0.18
C ALA A 8 -7.15 3.03 -0.82
N LYS A 9 -8.38 2.79 -0.35
CA LYS A 9 -9.61 3.00 -1.14
C LYS A 9 -9.94 4.48 -1.31
N GLU A 10 -9.63 5.28 -0.30
CA GLU A 10 -9.89 6.72 -0.29
C GLU A 10 -8.68 7.44 -0.89
N MET A 11 -8.95 8.48 -1.69
CA MET A 11 -7.92 9.28 -2.37
C MET A 11 -8.19 10.78 -2.18
N ASN A 12 -7.14 11.58 -2.08
CA ASN A 12 -7.17 13.03 -1.97
C ASN A 12 -7.06 13.67 -3.35
N LEU A 13 -8.18 14.14 -3.89
CA LEU A 13 -8.24 14.81 -5.20
C LEU A 13 -7.99 16.32 -5.13
N ASN A 14 -7.79 16.89 -3.94
CA ASN A 14 -7.47 18.32 -3.75
C ASN A 14 -5.98 18.65 -4.02
N LEU A 15 -5.29 17.79 -4.77
CA LEU A 15 -3.88 17.94 -5.12
C LEU A 15 -3.73 18.61 -6.48
N LYS A 16 -2.58 19.27 -6.71
CA LYS A 16 -2.23 19.74 -8.05
C LYS A 16 -1.75 18.54 -8.90
N PRO A 17 -2.27 18.36 -10.13
CA PRO A 17 -1.82 17.30 -11.01
C PRO A 17 -0.40 17.57 -11.53
N HIS A 18 0.37 16.50 -11.76
CA HIS A 18 1.79 16.58 -12.15
C HIS A 18 2.04 16.20 -13.62
N GLY A 19 1.02 15.78 -14.38
CA GLY A 19 1.13 15.46 -15.80
C GLY A 19 0.28 14.25 -16.22
N LYS A 20 0.56 13.75 -17.43
CA LYS A 20 -0.13 12.58 -18.02
C LYS A 20 0.34 11.26 -17.43
N CYS A 21 -0.54 10.28 -17.41
CA CYS A 21 -0.26 8.93 -16.93
C CYS A 21 0.47 8.07 -17.97
N PHE A 22 1.55 7.40 -17.54
CA PHE A 22 2.23 6.37 -18.33
C PHE A 22 1.95 5.00 -17.71
N LEU A 23 1.22 4.16 -18.44
CA LEU A 23 0.81 2.83 -17.98
C LEU A 23 1.75 1.76 -18.51
N SER A 24 2.10 0.79 -17.66
CA SER A 24 2.73 -0.46 -18.10
C SER A 24 1.76 -1.29 -18.95
N GLU A 25 2.28 -2.23 -19.74
CA GLU A 25 1.44 -3.15 -20.54
C GLU A 25 0.49 -3.97 -19.65
N GLN A 26 0.97 -4.38 -18.46
CA GLN A 26 0.17 -5.07 -17.47
C GLN A 26 -1.01 -4.20 -17.00
N THR A 27 -0.74 -2.94 -16.65
CA THR A 27 -1.79 -2.00 -16.24
C THR A 27 -2.75 -1.69 -17.38
N LYS A 28 -2.27 -1.50 -18.61
CA LYS A 28 -3.13 -1.29 -19.80
C LYS A 28 -4.10 -2.46 -20.01
N THR A 29 -3.65 -3.69 -19.80
CA THR A 29 -4.50 -4.89 -19.92
C THR A 29 -5.64 -4.86 -18.88
N ILE A 30 -5.34 -4.46 -17.65
CA ILE A 30 -6.35 -4.34 -16.58
C ILE A 30 -7.33 -3.21 -16.89
N VAL A 31 -6.82 -2.04 -17.27
CA VAL A 31 -7.65 -0.88 -17.66
C VAL A 31 -8.57 -1.27 -18.82
N ALA A 32 -8.05 -1.89 -19.88
CA ALA A 32 -8.84 -2.31 -21.02
C ALA A 32 -9.99 -3.26 -20.64
N SER A 33 -9.77 -4.16 -19.68
CA SER A 33 -10.81 -5.06 -19.17
C SER A 33 -11.88 -4.33 -18.35
N LEU A 34 -11.47 -3.41 -17.47
CA LEU A 34 -12.41 -2.72 -16.57
C LEU A 34 -13.18 -1.60 -17.28
N SER A 35 -12.60 -0.96 -18.30
CA SER A 35 -13.28 0.04 -19.13
C SER A 35 -14.37 -0.53 -20.05
N GLN A 36 -14.61 -1.84 -20.05
CA GLN A 36 -15.72 -2.48 -20.78
C GLN A 36 -17.03 -2.50 -19.98
N TYR A 37 -16.95 -2.35 -18.66
CA TYR A 37 -18.10 -2.43 -17.79
C TYR A 37 -18.98 -1.18 -17.93
N SER A 38 -20.31 -1.36 -17.89
CA SER A 38 -21.24 -0.27 -17.66
C SER A 38 -21.15 0.24 -16.22
N ILE A 39 -21.75 1.41 -15.94
CA ILE A 39 -21.84 1.97 -14.59
C ILE A 39 -22.55 0.99 -13.63
N GLU A 40 -23.65 0.37 -14.07
CA GLU A 40 -24.42 -0.61 -13.29
C GLU A 40 -23.59 -1.86 -13.00
N GLU A 41 -22.84 -2.34 -13.99
CA GLU A 41 -21.95 -3.48 -13.83
C GLU A 41 -20.80 -3.16 -12.87
N LEU A 42 -20.23 -1.95 -12.92
CA LEU A 42 -19.23 -1.49 -11.95
C LEU A 42 -19.80 -1.36 -10.53
N ALA A 43 -21.02 -0.85 -10.39
CA ALA A 43 -21.71 -0.76 -9.11
C ALA A 43 -21.88 -2.16 -8.48
N HIS A 44 -22.33 -3.13 -9.27
CA HIS A 44 -22.43 -4.52 -8.84
C HIS A 44 -21.05 -5.14 -8.55
N PHE A 45 -20.07 -4.93 -9.42
CA PHE A 45 -18.71 -5.47 -9.32
C PHE A 45 -17.97 -5.01 -8.06
N TYR A 46 -18.07 -3.73 -7.71
CA TYR A 46 -17.44 -3.15 -6.52
C TYR A 46 -18.31 -3.21 -5.26
N HIS A 47 -19.58 -3.61 -5.39
CA HIS A 47 -20.60 -3.51 -4.35
C HIS A 47 -20.72 -2.08 -3.78
N ILE A 48 -20.90 -1.10 -4.68
CA ILE A 48 -21.03 0.33 -4.37
C ILE A 48 -22.30 0.92 -5.00
N GLY A 49 -22.69 2.12 -4.58
CA GLY A 49 -23.80 2.86 -5.20
C GLY A 49 -23.41 3.41 -6.58
N LEU A 50 -24.42 3.72 -7.40
CA LEU A 50 -24.26 4.19 -8.78
C LEU A 50 -23.39 5.44 -8.88
N GLU A 51 -23.58 6.43 -8.01
CA GLU A 51 -22.77 7.66 -7.98
C GLU A 51 -21.25 7.37 -7.92
N ARG A 52 -20.82 6.46 -7.04
CA ARG A 52 -19.40 6.06 -6.95
C ARG A 52 -18.95 5.19 -8.12
N ALA A 53 -19.87 4.47 -8.74
CA ALA A 53 -19.58 3.69 -9.94
C ALA A 53 -19.40 4.59 -11.17
N GLU A 54 -20.14 5.70 -11.25
CA GLU A 54 -19.97 6.74 -12.27
C GLU A 54 -18.60 7.40 -12.15
N GLU A 55 -18.19 7.78 -10.93
CA GLU A 55 -16.84 8.29 -10.67
C GLU A 55 -15.76 7.32 -11.18
N GLU A 56 -15.90 6.03 -10.86
CA GLU A 56 -14.92 5.03 -11.26
C GLU A 56 -14.95 4.71 -12.76
N TYR A 57 -16.14 4.74 -13.38
CA TYR A 57 -16.27 4.66 -14.83
C TYR A 57 -15.47 5.76 -15.50
N VAL A 58 -15.60 7.00 -15.04
CA VAL A 58 -14.84 8.16 -15.56
C VAL A 58 -13.33 7.93 -15.39
N HIS A 59 -12.88 7.47 -14.22
CA HIS A 59 -11.46 7.17 -13.99
C HIS A 59 -10.91 6.16 -15.02
N PHE A 60 -11.61 5.05 -15.25
CA PHE A 60 -11.17 4.03 -16.21
C PHE A 60 -11.23 4.50 -17.66
N GLN A 61 -12.21 5.32 -18.05
CA GLN A 61 -12.24 5.88 -19.41
C GLN A 61 -11.09 6.87 -19.63
N GLN A 62 -10.81 7.75 -18.66
CA GLN A 62 -9.68 8.68 -18.74
C GLN A 62 -8.33 7.95 -18.83
N LEU A 63 -8.18 6.86 -18.06
CA LEU A 63 -6.99 6.00 -18.12
C LEU A 63 -6.83 5.35 -19.49
N LYS A 64 -7.91 4.78 -20.04
CA LYS A 64 -7.94 4.14 -21.35
C LYS A 64 -7.59 5.12 -22.48
N ASN A 65 -8.08 6.35 -22.41
CA ASN A 65 -7.89 7.37 -23.43
C ASN A 65 -6.56 8.14 -23.29
N GLY A 66 -5.77 7.89 -22.23
CA GLY A 66 -4.54 8.63 -21.96
C GLY A 66 -4.77 10.09 -21.53
N GLU A 67 -5.94 10.37 -20.98
CA GLU A 67 -6.40 11.69 -20.52
C GLU A 67 -6.27 11.85 -19.00
N ALA A 68 -6.04 10.74 -18.29
CA ALA A 68 -5.97 10.74 -16.84
C ALA A 68 -4.82 11.60 -16.31
N LEU A 69 -5.15 12.47 -15.36
CA LEU A 69 -4.19 13.26 -14.60
C LEU A 69 -3.52 12.40 -13.54
N THR A 70 -2.28 12.76 -13.20
CA THR A 70 -1.49 12.01 -12.23
C THR A 70 -1.07 12.83 -11.02
N TYR A 71 -0.87 12.11 -9.92
CA TYR A 71 -0.50 12.62 -8.61
C TYR A 71 0.52 11.68 -7.97
N PRO A 72 1.45 12.17 -7.14
CA PRO A 72 2.35 11.29 -6.41
C PRO A 72 1.55 10.36 -5.49
N ALA A 73 1.79 9.05 -5.61
CA ALA A 73 0.98 8.03 -4.95
C ALA A 73 0.92 8.18 -3.43
N LEU A 74 2.03 8.54 -2.77
CA LEU A 74 2.10 8.77 -1.33
C LEU A 74 1.16 9.90 -0.87
N HIS A 75 0.90 10.89 -1.72
CA HIS A 75 -0.01 12.00 -1.41
C HIS A 75 -1.44 11.72 -1.87
N LEU A 76 -1.61 10.96 -2.97
CA LEU A 76 -2.92 10.65 -3.51
C LEU A 76 -3.71 9.73 -2.59
N PHE A 77 -3.13 8.64 -2.06
CA PHE A 77 -3.87 7.74 -1.18
C PHE A 77 -4.19 8.40 0.16
N ASP A 78 -5.42 8.29 0.65
CA ASP A 78 -5.88 8.99 1.85
C ASP A 78 -6.66 8.11 2.85
N GLY A 79 -6.34 6.82 2.89
CA GLY A 79 -6.90 5.93 3.90
C GLY A 79 -6.35 6.19 5.30
N LEU A 80 -6.92 5.48 6.30
CA LEU A 80 -6.56 5.64 7.71
C LEU A 80 -5.05 5.52 8.00
N MET A 81 -4.36 4.57 7.37
CA MET A 81 -2.90 4.44 7.50
C MET A 81 -2.19 5.70 6.99
N TYR A 82 -2.57 6.17 5.80
CA TYR A 82 -1.97 7.33 5.13
C TYR A 82 -2.18 8.64 5.88
N ARG A 83 -3.36 8.85 6.48
CA ARG A 83 -3.62 10.01 7.37
C ARG A 83 -2.78 10.01 8.63
N ASN A 84 -2.19 8.88 9.00
CA ASN A 84 -1.31 8.73 10.15
C ASN A 84 0.18 8.67 9.74
N ILE A 85 0.51 8.93 8.47
CA ILE A 85 1.88 9.15 8.01
C ILE A 85 2.15 10.65 8.00
N LYS A 86 3.21 11.10 8.67
CA LYS A 86 3.71 12.47 8.52
C LYS A 86 4.46 12.59 7.18
N ARG A 87 3.72 13.00 6.16
CA ARG A 87 4.17 13.08 4.76
C ARG A 87 4.23 14.50 4.19
N SER A 88 3.87 15.51 4.98
CA SER A 88 4.05 16.93 4.63
C SER A 88 5.35 17.45 5.22
N ASP A 89 5.89 18.52 4.62
CA ASP A 89 7.07 19.25 5.11
C ASP A 89 8.28 18.34 5.40
N LEU A 90 8.48 17.34 4.52
CA LEU A 90 9.62 16.45 4.60
C LEU A 90 10.91 17.25 4.30
N THR A 91 11.89 17.13 5.20
CA THR A 91 13.24 17.61 4.91
C THR A 91 13.83 16.81 3.76
N GLU A 92 14.80 17.37 3.05
CA GLU A 92 15.46 16.72 1.92
C GLU A 92 15.99 15.31 2.27
N LYS A 93 16.52 15.13 3.50
CA LYS A 93 16.95 13.83 4.02
C LYS A 93 15.79 12.82 4.12
N LYS A 94 14.62 13.26 4.62
CA LYS A 94 13.43 12.42 4.73
C LYS A 94 12.85 12.09 3.36
N SER A 95 12.83 13.04 2.43
CA SER A 95 12.40 12.80 1.03
C SER A 95 13.27 11.76 0.35
N ARG A 96 14.61 11.88 0.44
CA ARG A 96 15.54 10.87 -0.10
C ARG A 96 15.32 9.48 0.50
N TYR A 97 14.98 9.42 1.79
CA TYR A 97 14.68 8.14 2.44
C TYR A 97 13.40 7.52 1.87
N VAL A 98 12.34 8.31 1.70
CA VAL A 98 11.09 7.88 1.07
C VAL A 98 11.35 7.39 -0.36
N ASP A 99 12.05 8.17 -1.18
CA ASP A 99 12.34 7.82 -2.57
C ASP A 99 13.14 6.52 -2.70
N LYS A 100 14.09 6.30 -1.78
CA LYS A 100 14.97 5.12 -1.81
C LYS A 100 14.32 3.86 -1.25
N HIS A 101 13.50 3.99 -0.21
CA HIS A 101 13.08 2.86 0.60
C HIS A 101 11.58 2.55 0.56
N LEU A 102 10.71 3.51 0.24
CA LEU A 102 9.26 3.33 0.38
C LEU A 102 8.61 2.95 -0.95
N PHE A 103 7.89 1.83 -0.94
CA PHE A 103 7.17 1.30 -2.09
C PHE A 103 5.71 0.99 -1.72
N ILE A 104 4.82 1.24 -2.66
CA ILE A 104 3.38 0.99 -2.56
C ILE A 104 3.04 -0.24 -3.41
N THR A 105 2.33 -1.19 -2.83
CA THR A 105 1.80 -2.35 -3.55
C THR A 105 0.36 -2.08 -3.99
N SER A 106 0.07 -2.11 -5.29
CA SER A 106 -1.18 -1.73 -5.93
C SER A 106 -1.76 -2.85 -6.81
N SER A 107 -3.07 -3.03 -6.70
CA SER A 107 -3.87 -3.93 -7.56
C SER A 107 -3.95 -3.49 -9.03
N LEU A 108 -3.71 -2.21 -9.34
CA LEU A 108 -3.72 -1.68 -10.71
C LEU A 108 -2.32 -1.41 -11.26
N TYR A 109 -1.38 -0.97 -10.42
CA TYR A 109 -0.06 -0.49 -10.84
C TYR A 109 1.10 -1.41 -10.41
N GLY A 110 0.83 -2.56 -9.79
CA GLY A 110 1.88 -3.46 -9.33
C GLY A 110 2.59 -2.91 -8.08
N VAL A 111 3.90 -3.15 -7.98
CA VAL A 111 4.73 -2.58 -6.90
C VAL A 111 5.48 -1.37 -7.44
N MET A 112 5.31 -0.20 -6.82
CA MET A 112 5.83 1.07 -7.33
C MET A 112 6.48 1.91 -6.22
N PRO A 113 7.46 2.78 -6.54
CA PRO A 113 7.98 3.76 -5.59
C PRO A 113 6.85 4.65 -5.03
N ALA A 114 6.99 5.10 -3.79
CA ALA A 114 5.94 5.89 -3.13
C ALA A 114 5.64 7.23 -3.81
N MET A 115 6.60 7.81 -4.53
CA MET A 115 6.43 9.06 -5.27
C MET A 115 6.07 8.85 -6.74
N ALA A 116 5.81 7.61 -7.18
CA ALA A 116 5.33 7.34 -8.53
C ALA A 116 4.05 8.12 -8.82
N LEU A 117 3.95 8.66 -10.05
CA LEU A 117 2.80 9.40 -10.52
C LEU A 117 1.70 8.41 -10.97
N ILE A 118 0.56 8.45 -10.30
CA ILE A 118 -0.58 7.58 -10.58
C ILE A 118 -1.86 8.39 -10.75
N SER A 119 -2.82 7.85 -11.49
CA SER A 119 -4.15 8.43 -11.58
C SER A 119 -5.11 7.81 -10.57
N PRO A 120 -6.17 8.53 -10.16
CA PRO A 120 -7.23 7.99 -9.33
C PRO A 120 -7.86 6.74 -9.93
N TYR A 121 -8.18 5.78 -9.07
CA TYR A 121 -8.85 4.53 -9.42
C TYR A 121 -9.35 3.83 -8.15
N ARG A 122 -10.22 2.84 -8.34
CA ARG A 122 -10.67 1.89 -7.34
C ARG A 122 -10.50 0.49 -7.90
N LEU A 123 -9.54 -0.25 -7.37
CA LEU A 123 -9.41 -1.67 -7.62
C LEU A 123 -8.85 -2.34 -6.37
N GLU A 124 -9.40 -3.49 -5.98
CA GLU A 124 -8.95 -4.25 -4.81
C GLU A 124 -8.64 -5.69 -5.23
N PHE A 125 -7.87 -6.44 -4.45
CA PHE A 125 -7.63 -7.85 -4.79
C PHE A 125 -8.78 -8.77 -4.38
N LEU A 126 -9.72 -8.26 -3.58
CA LEU A 126 -10.91 -9.01 -3.13
C LEU A 126 -12.03 -9.05 -4.16
N VAL A 127 -12.08 -8.11 -5.12
CA VAL A 127 -13.06 -8.20 -6.21
C VAL A 127 -12.72 -9.37 -7.13
N LYS A 128 -13.75 -10.08 -7.59
CA LYS A 128 -13.58 -11.22 -8.50
C LYS A 128 -13.25 -10.73 -9.90
N CYS A 129 -11.99 -10.33 -10.11
CA CYS A 129 -11.45 -9.88 -11.37
C CYS A 129 -10.53 -10.95 -11.98
N THR A 130 -10.79 -11.30 -13.24
CA THR A 130 -9.96 -12.22 -14.02
C THR A 130 -9.34 -11.47 -15.19
N ILE A 131 -8.02 -11.47 -15.27
CA ILE A 131 -7.25 -10.84 -16.34
C ILE A 131 -6.47 -11.93 -17.06
N SER A 132 -6.70 -12.07 -18.37
CA SER A 132 -6.06 -13.11 -19.19
C SER A 132 -6.21 -14.53 -18.60
N GLY A 133 -7.42 -14.87 -18.12
CA GLY A 133 -7.71 -16.18 -17.53
C GLY A 133 -7.15 -16.43 -16.12
N LYS A 134 -6.51 -15.43 -15.49
CA LYS A 134 -5.94 -15.51 -14.14
C LYS A 134 -6.66 -14.58 -13.19
N SER A 135 -6.86 -14.98 -11.94
CA SER A 135 -7.23 -14.03 -10.87
C SER A 135 -6.22 -12.88 -10.82
N LEU A 136 -6.66 -11.67 -10.47
CA LEU A 136 -5.78 -10.49 -10.37
C LEU A 136 -4.51 -10.72 -9.51
N LYS A 137 -4.60 -11.47 -8.41
CA LYS A 137 -3.43 -11.84 -7.60
C LYS A 137 -2.41 -12.69 -8.37
N ASN A 138 -2.88 -13.71 -9.08
CA ASN A 138 -2.04 -14.58 -9.90
C ASN A 138 -1.48 -13.87 -11.13
N TYR A 139 -2.22 -12.89 -11.67
CA TYR A 139 -1.75 -12.05 -12.75
C TYR A 139 -0.51 -11.24 -12.32
N TRP A 140 -0.57 -10.63 -11.13
CA TRP A 140 0.49 -9.77 -10.61
C TRP A 140 1.65 -10.48 -9.90
N ARG A 141 1.52 -11.76 -9.53
CA ARG A 141 2.48 -12.45 -8.65
C ARG A 141 3.93 -12.33 -9.11
N ASN A 142 4.19 -12.53 -10.39
CA ASN A 142 5.56 -12.51 -10.92
C ASN A 142 6.18 -11.11 -10.82
N ASP A 143 5.43 -10.07 -11.19
CA ASP A 143 5.89 -8.67 -11.07
C ASP A 143 6.09 -8.26 -9.61
N TYR A 144 5.21 -8.71 -8.72
CA TYR A 144 5.34 -8.50 -7.28
C TYR A 144 6.62 -9.14 -6.74
N ASP A 145 6.87 -10.41 -7.04
CA ASP A 145 8.06 -11.13 -6.59
C ASP A 145 9.34 -10.51 -7.15
N ALA A 146 9.35 -10.15 -8.45
CA ALA A 146 10.48 -9.53 -9.11
C ALA A 146 10.81 -8.14 -8.53
N ALA A 147 9.81 -7.37 -8.11
CA ALA A 147 10.03 -6.03 -7.57
C ALA A 147 10.88 -6.00 -6.28
N ILE A 148 11.03 -7.15 -5.60
CA ILE A 148 11.75 -7.26 -4.32
C ILE A 148 12.75 -8.42 -4.28
N SER A 149 13.06 -9.05 -5.42
CA SER A 149 13.91 -10.26 -5.47
C SER A 149 15.32 -10.02 -4.92
N ASP A 150 15.85 -8.81 -5.15
CA ASP A 150 17.23 -8.44 -4.86
C ASP A 150 17.39 -7.75 -3.49
N GLU A 151 16.31 -7.68 -2.70
CA GLU A 151 16.34 -7.01 -1.40
C GLU A 151 16.73 -7.97 -0.28
N GLU A 152 17.80 -7.62 0.44
CA GLU A 152 18.22 -8.33 1.65
C GLU A 152 17.25 -8.15 2.82
N MET A 153 16.53 -7.02 2.85
CA MET A 153 15.59 -6.68 3.92
C MET A 153 14.31 -6.08 3.36
N ILE A 154 13.19 -6.73 3.64
CA ILE A 154 11.85 -6.31 3.22
C ILE A 154 10.99 -6.11 4.46
N LEU A 155 10.57 -4.86 4.70
CA LEU A 155 9.66 -4.51 5.78
C LEU A 155 8.23 -4.51 5.25
N SER A 156 7.40 -5.46 5.68
CA SER A 156 6.00 -5.53 5.28
C SER A 156 5.10 -4.82 6.29
N LEU A 157 4.54 -3.67 5.89
CA LEU A 157 3.42 -3.01 6.57
C LEU A 157 2.07 -3.32 5.89
N LEU A 158 2.06 -4.36 5.06
CA LEU A 158 0.91 -4.78 4.25
C LEU A 158 -0.17 -5.45 5.10
N SER A 159 -1.40 -5.47 4.59
CA SER A 159 -2.40 -6.44 5.07
C SER A 159 -2.14 -7.81 4.46
N SER A 160 -2.74 -8.86 5.03
CA SER A 160 -2.66 -10.21 4.47
C SER A 160 -3.15 -10.27 3.02
N GLU A 161 -4.15 -9.47 2.65
CA GLU A 161 -4.65 -9.37 1.28
C GLU A 161 -3.53 -9.07 0.29
N PHE A 162 -2.72 -8.03 0.55
CA PHE A 162 -1.62 -7.62 -0.31
C PHE A 162 -0.41 -8.55 -0.20
N GLU A 163 -0.10 -9.06 0.99
CA GLU A 163 1.00 -10.02 1.14
C GLU A 163 0.76 -11.29 0.32
N THR A 164 -0.48 -11.79 0.29
CA THR A 164 -0.81 -13.05 -0.42
C THR A 164 -0.68 -12.98 -1.95
N VAL A 165 -0.40 -11.81 -2.52
CA VAL A 165 -0.06 -11.66 -3.94
C VAL A 165 1.32 -12.27 -4.21
N PHE A 166 2.31 -11.92 -3.38
CA PHE A 166 3.67 -12.47 -3.42
C PHE A 166 3.66 -13.99 -3.23
N SER A 167 4.62 -14.70 -3.82
CA SER A 167 4.80 -16.13 -3.57
C SER A 167 5.22 -16.42 -2.12
N LYS A 168 5.00 -17.65 -1.67
CA LYS A 168 5.32 -18.05 -0.28
C LYS A 168 6.80 -17.86 0.05
N SER A 169 7.69 -18.27 -0.84
CA SER A 169 9.15 -18.13 -0.66
C SER A 169 9.59 -16.68 -0.48
N VAL A 170 8.93 -15.74 -1.16
CA VAL A 170 9.17 -14.31 -1.01
C VAL A 170 8.59 -13.79 0.31
N ARG A 171 7.35 -14.16 0.64
CA ARG A 171 6.71 -13.80 1.91
C ARG A 171 7.48 -14.26 3.14
N ASP A 172 8.15 -15.41 3.06
CA ASP A 172 8.90 -15.98 4.19
C ASP A 172 10.17 -15.15 4.52
N LYS A 173 10.64 -14.30 3.59
CA LYS A 173 11.76 -13.37 3.80
C LYS A 173 11.34 -12.01 4.39
N MET A 174 10.04 -11.72 4.45
CA MET A 174 9.54 -10.43 4.92
C MET A 174 9.57 -10.32 6.45
N LEU A 175 10.07 -9.21 6.96
CA LEU A 175 9.88 -8.80 8.35
C LEU A 175 8.51 -8.13 8.50
N ARG A 176 7.65 -8.73 9.31
CA ARG A 176 6.28 -8.26 9.58
C ARG A 176 6.19 -7.53 10.90
N PHE A 177 5.13 -6.73 11.05
CA PHE A 177 4.86 -5.96 12.24
C PHE A 177 3.45 -6.19 12.77
N LYS A 178 3.35 -6.51 14.06
CA LYS A 178 2.09 -6.55 14.81
C LYS A 178 2.08 -5.41 15.80
N PHE A 179 0.94 -4.73 15.89
CA PHE A 179 0.72 -3.62 16.80
C PHE A 179 -0.43 -4.00 17.72
N LEU A 180 -0.15 -4.06 19.02
CA LEU A 180 -1.08 -4.47 20.07
C LEU A 180 -1.31 -3.31 21.02
N GLU A 181 -2.52 -3.20 21.56
CA GLU A 181 -2.76 -2.38 22.75
C GLU A 181 -2.90 -3.32 23.95
N ASP A 182 -2.22 -2.99 25.05
CA ASP A 182 -2.52 -3.54 26.35
C ASP A 182 -3.76 -2.81 26.91
N ARG A 183 -4.75 -3.59 27.36
CA ARG A 183 -5.90 -3.07 28.09
C ARG A 183 -6.10 -3.95 29.30
N GLU A 184 -5.69 -3.44 30.46
CA GLU A 184 -5.83 -4.12 31.76
C GLU A 184 -5.14 -5.50 31.79
N GLY A 185 -3.96 -5.62 31.17
CA GLY A 185 -3.19 -6.87 31.08
C GLY A 185 -3.60 -7.78 29.92
N SER A 186 -4.61 -7.40 29.12
CA SER A 186 -5.02 -8.14 27.92
C SER A 186 -4.50 -7.45 26.65
N LEU A 187 -3.60 -8.12 25.95
CA LEU A 187 -3.11 -7.68 24.64
C LEU A 187 -4.18 -7.89 23.56
N LYS A 188 -4.57 -6.82 22.86
CA LYS A 188 -5.60 -6.86 21.81
C LYS A 188 -5.09 -6.31 20.49
N VAL A 189 -5.44 -7.00 19.40
CA VAL A 189 -5.28 -6.52 18.02
C VAL A 189 -6.63 -5.94 17.58
N HIS A 190 -6.63 -4.71 17.07
CA HIS A 190 -7.80 -4.13 16.43
C HIS A 190 -7.42 -3.55 15.08
N SER A 191 -8.21 -3.81 14.04
CA SER A 191 -7.90 -3.42 12.66
C SER A 191 -7.66 -1.91 12.50
N THR A 192 -8.48 -1.08 13.13
CA THR A 192 -8.30 0.39 13.18
C THR A 192 -6.98 0.80 13.82
N ILE A 193 -6.63 0.18 14.96
CA ILE A 193 -5.38 0.47 15.69
C ILE A 193 -4.19 0.05 14.84
N SER A 194 -4.20 -1.16 14.29
CA SER A 194 -3.12 -1.64 13.43
C SER A 194 -2.92 -0.75 12.20
N LYS A 195 -3.99 -0.24 11.58
CA LYS A 195 -3.88 0.69 10.45
C LYS A 195 -3.24 2.02 10.85
N LYS A 196 -3.67 2.63 11.97
CA LYS A 196 -3.06 3.86 12.49
C LYS A 196 -1.60 3.64 12.86
N ALA A 197 -1.32 2.59 13.62
CA ALA A 197 0.00 2.23 14.10
C ALA A 197 0.98 1.99 12.94
N ARG A 198 0.56 1.37 11.83
CA ARG A 198 1.41 1.22 10.63
C ARG A 198 1.83 2.57 10.03
N GLY A 199 0.92 3.55 9.97
CA GLY A 199 1.24 4.89 9.49
C GLY A 199 2.21 5.64 10.42
N GLN A 200 1.95 5.53 11.73
CA GLN A 200 2.81 6.13 12.77
C GLN A 200 4.19 5.45 12.81
N PHE A 201 4.24 4.14 12.66
CA PHE A 201 5.48 3.37 12.60
C PHE A 201 6.29 3.72 11.35
N LEU A 202 5.64 3.86 10.18
CA LEU A 202 6.31 4.34 8.98
C LEU A 202 6.88 5.75 9.19
N THR A 203 6.15 6.64 9.86
CA THR A 203 6.68 7.95 10.24
C THR A 203 7.94 7.81 11.08
N ALA A 204 7.93 6.95 12.11
CA ALA A 204 9.09 6.71 12.95
C ALA A 204 10.30 6.16 12.17
N LEU A 205 10.08 5.22 11.25
CA LEU A 205 11.13 4.70 10.36
C LEU A 205 11.77 5.81 9.51
N ILE A 206 10.95 6.69 8.92
CA ILE A 206 11.40 7.80 8.09
C ILE A 206 12.14 8.85 8.94
N GLU A 207 11.59 9.23 10.09
CA GLU A 207 12.18 10.27 10.95
C GLU A 207 13.52 9.83 11.54
N SER A 208 13.62 8.59 11.98
CA SER A 208 14.85 8.00 12.52
C SER A 208 15.80 7.45 11.46
N GLN A 209 15.42 7.48 10.18
CA GLN A 209 16.26 7.06 9.04
C GLN A 209 16.75 5.62 9.16
N VAL A 210 15.87 4.74 9.67
CA VAL A 210 16.20 3.37 10.05
C VAL A 210 16.67 2.52 8.88
N ARG A 211 17.70 1.71 9.06
CA ARG A 211 18.32 0.85 8.06
C ARG A 211 18.64 -0.57 8.56
N SER A 212 18.57 -0.83 9.86
CA SER A 212 18.85 -2.16 10.43
C SER A 212 17.72 -2.71 11.29
N LYS A 213 17.75 -4.03 11.53
CA LYS A 213 16.78 -4.70 12.42
C LYS A 213 16.93 -4.22 13.87
N GLU A 214 18.15 -3.93 14.28
CA GLU A 214 18.50 -3.47 15.62
C GLU A 214 17.92 -2.07 15.87
N GLU A 215 18.06 -1.16 14.91
CA GLU A 215 17.45 0.18 14.97
C GLU A 215 15.93 0.11 15.02
N ILE A 216 15.30 -0.81 14.26
CA ILE A 216 13.85 -1.03 14.33
C ILE A 216 13.41 -1.39 15.76
N LYS A 217 14.13 -2.31 16.42
CA LYS A 217 13.80 -2.74 17.79
C LYS A 217 13.89 -1.61 18.83
N GLN A 218 14.67 -0.56 18.55
CA GLN A 218 14.80 0.61 19.44
C GLN A 218 13.72 1.68 19.22
N LEU A 219 12.85 1.53 18.22
CA LEU A 219 11.82 2.52 17.95
C LEU A 219 10.77 2.56 19.06
N GLN A 220 10.41 3.80 19.43
CA GLN A 220 9.24 4.12 20.24
C GLN A 220 8.42 5.18 19.51
N PHE A 221 7.11 4.98 19.40
CA PHE A 221 6.25 5.89 18.65
C PHE A 221 4.80 5.78 19.12
N ALA A 222 4.10 6.90 19.31
CA ALA A 222 2.67 6.92 19.67
C ALA A 222 2.28 6.00 20.86
N GLY A 223 3.19 5.81 21.81
CA GLY A 223 3.05 4.92 22.97
C GLY A 223 3.44 3.45 22.72
N PHE A 224 3.73 3.06 21.48
CA PHE A 224 4.21 1.72 21.13
C PHE A 224 5.70 1.54 21.42
N ALA A 225 6.06 0.41 22.02
CA ALA A 225 7.43 -0.05 22.22
C ALA A 225 7.58 -1.51 21.78
N PHE A 226 8.78 -1.89 21.33
CA PHE A 226 9.09 -3.25 20.88
C PHE A 226 9.07 -4.25 22.06
N ARG A 227 8.56 -5.46 21.81
CA ARG A 227 8.50 -6.56 22.77
C ARG A 227 9.19 -7.80 22.23
N GLU A 228 10.40 -8.07 22.72
CA GLU A 228 11.22 -9.22 22.29
C GLU A 228 10.52 -10.54 22.60
N ASP A 229 9.90 -10.67 23.78
CA ASP A 229 9.23 -11.88 24.26
C ASP A 229 8.02 -12.29 23.40
N LEU A 230 7.42 -11.35 22.67
CA LEU A 230 6.32 -11.60 21.74
C LEU A 230 6.77 -11.70 20.28
N SER A 231 8.03 -11.38 20.01
CA SER A 231 8.58 -11.29 18.67
C SER A 231 9.22 -12.59 18.22
N THR A 232 9.34 -12.74 16.90
CA THR A 232 10.03 -13.85 16.25
C THR A 232 11.02 -13.28 15.23
N ILE A 233 11.83 -14.15 14.64
CA ILE A 233 12.83 -13.77 13.62
C ILE A 233 12.25 -12.94 12.46
N ASN A 234 10.98 -13.19 12.08
CA ASN A 234 10.31 -12.55 10.94
C ASN A 234 9.04 -11.78 11.33
N THR A 235 8.75 -11.59 12.62
CA THR A 235 7.62 -10.80 13.09
C THR A 235 7.98 -10.05 14.35
N TYR A 236 8.01 -8.72 14.26
CA TYR A 236 8.22 -7.84 15.40
C TYR A 236 6.89 -7.37 15.96
N VAL A 237 6.76 -7.44 17.27
CA VAL A 237 5.58 -7.01 18.00
C VAL A 237 5.89 -5.73 18.74
N PHE A 238 5.06 -4.72 18.50
CA PHE A 238 5.06 -3.47 19.24
C PHE A 238 3.79 -3.40 20.06
N VAL A 239 3.93 -3.10 21.35
CA VAL A 239 2.82 -2.98 22.28
C VAL A 239 2.72 -1.54 22.74
N LYS A 240 1.52 -0.99 22.69
CA LYS A 240 1.17 0.26 23.34
C LYS A 240 0.55 -0.07 24.69
N GLU A 241 1.15 0.47 25.75
CA GLU A 241 0.62 0.42 27.11
C GLU A 241 -0.64 1.29 27.27
#